data_AF-A0A1G0R8M8-F1
#
_entry.id   AF-A0A1G0R8M8-F1
#
_cell.length_a   1.000
_cell.length_b   1.000
_cell.length_c   1.000
_cell.angle_alpha   90.00
_cell.angle_beta   90.00
_cell.angle_gamma   90.00
#
_symmetry.space_group_name_H-M   'P 1'
#
loop_
_entity.id
_entity.type
_entity.pdbx_description
1 polymer ?
#
loop_
_entity_poly.entity_id
_entity_poly.type
_entity_poly.pdbx_seq_one_letter_code
_entity_poly.pdbx_strand_id
1 'polypeptide(L)'
;MFIIKHTIIIFTILLILHACSSSENTTGMTGFYFRIGGTKYQIETVPSQFGQGYNVLAHREGNIIYLLAIDKEQDGEIDEVVAGNIDLEEANRIYHYGISYGERIGYVKKRFFERKYDTTDEMYEYTLKTYILALGPTFNRLTIKHKMRLRSEIVILDMDANGEIERIEKGIGDMEELRRQYRYVLEKGIKESKVEYKEGTYKVIP
;
A
#
# COMPACT_ATOMS: atom_id res chain seq x y z
N MET A 1 68.62 -13.88 -4.18
CA MET A 1 67.46 -13.18 -4.76
C MET A 1 66.40 -14.13 -5.39
N PHE A 2 66.38 -15.42 -5.02
CA PHE A 2 65.37 -16.38 -5.52
C PHE A 2 64.27 -16.68 -4.47
N ILE A 3 64.61 -16.65 -3.18
CA ILE A 3 63.72 -17.00 -2.07
C ILE A 3 62.56 -16.00 -1.94
N ILE A 4 62.83 -14.69 -2.09
CA ILE A 4 61.82 -13.63 -1.95
C ILE A 4 60.70 -13.74 -3.01
N LYS A 5 61.02 -14.22 -4.22
CA LYS A 5 60.02 -14.41 -5.29
C LYS A 5 59.03 -15.53 -4.96
N HIS A 6 59.48 -16.58 -4.27
CA HIS A 6 58.63 -17.75 -3.97
C HIS A 6 57.66 -17.43 -2.82
N THR A 7 58.10 -16.65 -1.83
CA THR A 7 57.25 -16.23 -0.71
C THR A 7 56.10 -15.31 -1.17
N ILE A 8 56.36 -14.41 -2.12
CA ILE A 8 55.34 -13.51 -2.68
C ILE A 8 54.27 -14.31 -3.45
N ILE A 9 54.67 -15.33 -4.22
CA ILE A 9 53.73 -16.15 -4.99
C ILE A 9 52.80 -16.94 -4.06
N ILE A 10 53.32 -17.51 -2.97
CA ILE A 10 52.52 -18.26 -1.99
C ILE A 10 51.53 -17.33 -1.27
N PHE A 11 51.92 -16.10 -0.96
CA PHE A 11 51.04 -15.14 -0.29
C PHE A 11 49.90 -14.66 -1.20
N THR A 12 50.16 -14.48 -2.49
CA THR A 12 49.13 -14.12 -3.47
C THR A 12 48.11 -15.25 -3.68
N ILE A 13 48.54 -16.51 -3.65
CA ILE A 13 47.63 -17.66 -3.77
C ILE A 13 46.71 -17.78 -2.53
N LEU A 14 47.23 -17.52 -1.33
CA LEU A 14 46.44 -17.52 -0.09
C LEU A 14 45.36 -16.41 -0.06
N LEU A 15 45.65 -15.24 -0.63
CA LEU A 15 44.68 -14.13 -0.72
C LEU A 15 43.51 -14.43 -1.68
N ILE A 16 43.76 -15.18 -2.76
CA ILE A 16 42.71 -15.55 -3.72
C ILE A 16 41.75 -16.59 -3.11
N LEU A 17 42.23 -17.45 -2.19
CA LEU A 17 41.40 -18.46 -1.53
C LEU A 17 40.47 -17.90 -0.44
N HIS A 18 40.68 -16.66 0.02
CA HIS A 18 39.76 -15.98 0.96
C HIS A 18 38.71 -15.10 0.26
N ALA A 19 38.74 -15.00 -1.07
CA ALA A 19 37.78 -14.19 -1.82
C ALA A 19 36.44 -14.90 -2.09
N CYS A 20 36.28 -16.16 -1.68
CA CYS A 20 35.01 -16.86 -1.77
C CYS A 20 34.14 -16.57 -0.53
N SER A 21 33.77 -15.30 -0.35
CA SER A 21 32.62 -14.96 0.47
C SER A 21 31.40 -15.48 -0.29
N SER A 22 30.90 -16.64 0.13
CA SER A 22 29.57 -17.12 -0.25
C SER A 22 28.58 -16.09 0.25
N SER A 23 28.25 -15.13 -0.61
CA SER A 23 26.99 -14.43 -0.49
C SER A 23 25.93 -15.50 -0.71
N GLU A 24 25.26 -15.90 0.36
CA GLU A 24 23.99 -16.61 0.22
C GLU A 24 23.14 -15.77 -0.72
N ASN A 25 22.87 -16.34 -1.90
CA ASN A 25 21.83 -15.85 -2.79
C ASN A 25 20.52 -15.92 -2.02
N THR A 26 20.21 -14.86 -1.28
CA THR A 26 18.87 -14.56 -0.78
C THR A 26 18.03 -14.28 -2.01
N THR A 27 17.54 -15.37 -2.61
CA THR A 27 16.53 -15.34 -3.65
C THR A 27 15.39 -14.50 -3.06
N GLY A 28 15.13 -13.35 -3.68
CA GLY A 28 14.51 -12.19 -3.03
C GLY A 28 13.30 -12.52 -2.17
N MET A 29 13.49 -12.55 -0.86
CA MET A 29 12.37 -12.50 0.08
C MET A 29 11.75 -11.12 -0.03
N THR A 30 10.59 -11.02 -0.66
CA THR A 30 9.78 -9.80 -0.70
C THR A 30 9.07 -9.62 0.64
N GLY A 31 9.84 -9.30 1.67
CA GLY A 31 9.36 -9.15 3.03
C GLY A 31 10.31 -8.35 3.92
N PHE A 32 9.86 -8.02 5.12
CA PHE A 32 10.64 -7.29 6.11
C PHE A 32 10.31 -7.76 7.52
N TYR A 33 11.23 -7.48 8.44
CA TYR A 33 11.10 -7.83 9.85
C TYR A 33 10.82 -6.59 10.70
N PHE A 34 10.06 -6.78 11.77
CA PHE A 34 9.79 -5.76 12.78
C PHE A 34 9.68 -6.40 14.17
N ARG A 35 9.60 -5.56 15.20
CA ARG A 35 9.51 -6.02 16.60
C ARG A 35 8.38 -5.32 17.35
N ILE A 36 7.69 -6.08 18.19
CA ILE A 36 6.71 -5.59 19.17
C ILE A 36 7.01 -6.30 20.49
N GLY A 37 7.22 -5.55 21.57
CA GLY A 37 7.46 -6.15 22.90
C GLY A 37 8.68 -7.08 22.98
N GLY A 38 9.67 -6.91 22.11
CA GLY A 38 10.84 -7.80 22.01
C GLY A 38 10.67 -8.98 21.05
N THR A 39 9.43 -9.38 20.73
CA THR A 39 9.11 -10.44 19.78
C THR A 39 9.38 -9.99 18.35
N LYS A 40 10.06 -10.84 17.56
CA LYS A 40 10.38 -10.58 16.15
C LYS A 40 9.31 -11.18 15.24
N TYR A 41 8.71 -10.33 14.42
CA TYR A 41 7.72 -10.69 13.41
C TYR A 41 8.27 -10.41 12.01
N GLN A 42 7.66 -11.05 11.02
CA GLN A 42 7.95 -10.89 9.60
C GLN A 42 6.65 -10.69 8.84
N ILE A 43 6.64 -9.74 7.91
CA ILE A 43 5.63 -9.68 6.85
C ILE A 43 6.30 -10.04 5.54
N GLU A 44 5.73 -10.99 4.80
CA GLU A 44 6.21 -11.42 3.50
C GLU A 44 5.05 -11.51 2.50
N THR A 45 5.29 -11.06 1.27
CA THR A 45 4.36 -11.29 0.16
C THR A 45 4.72 -12.61 -0.51
N VAL A 46 3.75 -13.50 -0.62
CA VAL A 46 3.87 -14.72 -1.41
C VAL A 46 3.25 -14.48 -2.79
N PRO A 47 4.06 -14.44 -3.87
CA PRO A 47 3.54 -14.24 -5.21
C PRO A 47 2.73 -15.46 -5.67
N SER A 48 1.59 -15.22 -6.29
CA SER A 48 0.82 -16.27 -6.99
C SER A 48 1.22 -16.32 -8.47
N GLN A 49 1.29 -17.53 -9.03
CA GLN A 49 1.54 -17.72 -10.47
C GLN A 49 0.29 -17.44 -11.33
N PHE A 50 -0.91 -17.45 -10.74
CA PHE A 50 -2.19 -17.44 -11.47
C PHE A 50 -3.20 -16.40 -10.94
N GLY A 51 -2.81 -15.49 -10.06
CA GLY A 51 -3.72 -14.52 -9.45
C GLY A 51 -3.01 -13.46 -8.60
N GLN A 52 -3.77 -12.75 -7.76
CA GLN A 52 -3.17 -11.92 -6.70
C GLN A 52 -2.39 -12.82 -5.75
N GLY A 53 -1.19 -12.39 -5.38
CA GLY A 53 -0.45 -13.01 -4.28
C GLY A 53 -1.16 -12.75 -2.96
N TYR A 54 -0.62 -13.28 -1.87
CA TYR A 54 -1.12 -13.02 -0.52
C TYR A 54 0.01 -12.51 0.36
N ASN A 55 -0.32 -11.87 1.46
CA ASN A 55 0.64 -11.49 2.48
C ASN A 55 0.57 -12.47 3.66
N VAL A 56 1.70 -12.68 4.30
CA VAL A 56 1.84 -13.54 5.47
C VAL A 56 2.45 -12.74 6.60
N LEU A 57 1.82 -12.78 7.77
CA LEU A 57 2.41 -12.42 9.04
C LEU A 57 2.96 -13.67 9.72
N ALA A 58 4.25 -13.67 10.07
CA ALA A 58 4.88 -14.81 10.71
C ALA A 58 5.71 -14.42 11.95
N HIS A 59 5.66 -15.28 12.97
CA HIS A 59 6.64 -15.31 14.06
C HIS A 59 7.27 -16.70 14.08
N ARG A 60 8.59 -16.74 13.85
CA ARG A 60 9.38 -17.97 13.72
C ARG A 60 10.61 -17.90 14.63
N GLU A 61 10.93 -18.99 15.32
CA GLU A 61 12.23 -19.18 15.95
C GLU A 61 12.86 -20.49 15.44
N GLY A 62 13.90 -20.36 14.61
CA GLY A 62 14.46 -21.50 13.89
C GLY A 62 13.42 -22.13 12.98
N ASN A 63 13.14 -23.42 13.20
CA ASN A 63 12.16 -24.20 12.42
C ASN A 63 10.75 -24.22 13.06
N ILE A 64 10.55 -23.52 14.17
CA ILE A 64 9.27 -23.50 14.88
C ILE A 64 8.48 -22.26 14.45
N ILE A 65 7.24 -22.48 14.02
CA ILE A 65 6.27 -21.45 13.67
C ILE A 65 5.36 -21.24 14.88
N TYR A 66 5.47 -20.09 15.53
CA TYR A 66 4.63 -19.71 16.67
C TYR A 66 3.42 -18.88 16.24
N LEU A 67 3.53 -18.16 15.13
CA LEU A 67 2.42 -17.46 14.48
C LEU A 67 2.56 -17.60 12.97
N LEU A 68 1.45 -17.90 12.31
CA LEU A 68 1.27 -17.77 10.88
C LEU A 68 -0.14 -17.27 10.60
N ALA A 69 -0.25 -16.10 9.99
CA ALA A 69 -1.52 -15.50 9.62
C ALA A 69 -1.46 -14.94 8.19
N ILE A 70 -2.60 -14.93 7.49
CA ILE A 70 -2.69 -14.69 6.05
C ILE A 70 -3.68 -13.56 5.76
N ASP A 71 -3.22 -12.60 4.94
CA ASP A 71 -4.02 -11.60 4.22
C ASP A 71 -4.07 -12.05 2.74
N LYS A 72 -5.19 -12.62 2.33
CA LYS A 72 -5.39 -13.28 1.02
C LYS A 72 -5.56 -12.26 -0.10
N GLU A 73 -6.13 -11.11 0.18
CA GLU A 73 -6.48 -10.08 -0.82
C GLU A 73 -5.44 -8.95 -0.92
N GLN A 74 -4.43 -8.97 -0.05
CA GLN A 74 -3.44 -7.90 0.12
C GLN A 74 -4.07 -6.55 0.44
N ASP A 75 -5.20 -6.58 1.15
CA ASP A 75 -6.00 -5.40 1.46
C ASP A 75 -5.62 -4.77 2.81
N GLY A 76 -4.66 -5.38 3.52
CA GLY A 76 -4.16 -4.91 4.81
C GLY A 76 -4.80 -5.56 6.02
N GLU A 77 -5.81 -6.42 5.84
CA GLU A 77 -6.46 -7.17 6.92
C GLU A 77 -6.14 -8.67 6.81
N ILE A 78 -5.89 -9.31 7.97
CA ILE A 78 -5.69 -10.75 8.10
C ILE A 78 -7.05 -11.45 8.03
N ASP A 79 -7.20 -12.34 7.07
CA ASP A 79 -8.38 -13.22 6.91
C ASP A 79 -8.34 -14.43 7.84
N GLU A 80 -7.14 -14.95 8.11
CA GLU A 80 -6.97 -16.26 8.72
C GLU A 80 -5.71 -16.37 9.59
N VAL A 81 -5.84 -16.92 10.79
CA VAL A 81 -4.71 -17.38 11.62
C VAL A 81 -4.57 -18.89 11.44
N VAL A 82 -3.51 -19.30 10.74
CA VAL A 82 -3.22 -20.71 10.40
C VAL A 82 -2.50 -21.43 11.55
N ALA A 83 -1.65 -20.71 12.28
CA ALA A 83 -0.92 -21.24 13.42
C ALA A 83 -0.72 -20.15 14.49
N GLY A 84 -0.76 -20.55 15.76
CA GLY A 84 -0.57 -19.66 16.90
C GLY A 84 -1.80 -19.61 17.81
N ASN A 85 -1.60 -19.12 19.03
CA ASN A 85 -2.65 -18.99 20.04
C ASN A 85 -3.04 -17.52 20.22
N ILE A 86 -3.41 -16.88 19.12
CA ILE A 86 -3.99 -15.52 19.09
C ILE A 86 -5.22 -15.53 18.20
N ASP A 87 -6.15 -14.62 18.47
CA ASP A 87 -7.31 -14.41 17.60
C ASP A 87 -6.98 -13.49 16.42
N LEU A 88 -7.96 -13.34 15.52
CA LEU A 88 -7.86 -12.46 14.36
C LEU A 88 -7.66 -10.98 14.75
N GLU A 89 -8.25 -10.54 15.86
CA GLU A 89 -8.14 -9.15 16.31
C GLU A 89 -6.69 -8.82 16.70
N GLU A 90 -6.06 -9.67 17.51
CA GLU A 90 -4.66 -9.52 17.90
C GLU A 90 -3.71 -9.71 16.71
N ALA A 91 -4.00 -10.64 15.79
CA ALA A 91 -3.23 -10.81 14.57
C ALA A 91 -3.25 -9.55 13.69
N ASN A 92 -4.42 -8.95 13.49
CA ASN A 92 -4.59 -7.68 12.77
C ASN A 92 -3.85 -6.53 13.46
N ARG A 93 -3.91 -6.45 14.79
CA ARG A 93 -3.16 -5.43 15.54
C ARG A 93 -1.65 -5.52 15.28
N ILE A 94 -1.08 -6.73 15.31
CA ILE A 94 0.34 -6.95 15.01
C ILE A 94 0.63 -6.61 13.53
N TYR A 95 -0.24 -7.05 12.63
CA TYR A 95 -0.10 -6.85 11.19
C TYR A 95 -0.11 -5.37 10.81
N HIS A 96 -1.06 -4.59 11.33
CA HIS A 96 -1.17 -3.15 11.10
C HIS A 96 0.04 -2.38 11.62
N TYR A 97 0.56 -2.76 12.79
CA TYR A 97 1.81 -2.21 13.29
C TYR A 97 2.97 -2.52 12.32
N GLY A 98 3.04 -3.76 11.84
CA GLY A 98 4.04 -4.22 10.88
C GLY A 98 4.00 -3.43 9.59
N ILE A 99 2.83 -3.31 8.95
CA ILE A 99 2.65 -2.51 7.74
C ILE A 99 3.06 -1.05 7.98
N SER A 100 2.56 -0.43 9.06
CA SER A 100 2.91 0.95 9.42
C SER A 100 4.42 1.14 9.60
N TYR A 101 5.09 0.16 10.21
CA TYR A 101 6.55 0.13 10.31
C TYR A 101 7.20 0.00 8.93
N GLY A 102 6.72 -0.92 8.10
CA GLY A 102 7.16 -1.14 6.73
C GLY A 102 7.05 0.10 5.84
N GLU A 103 5.99 0.89 6.01
CA GLU A 103 5.81 2.18 5.33
C GLU A 103 6.91 3.17 5.73
N ARG A 104 7.18 3.31 7.04
CA ARG A 104 8.21 4.23 7.55
C ARG A 104 9.61 3.88 7.04
N ILE A 105 9.92 2.61 6.86
CA ILE A 105 11.24 2.15 6.37
C ILE A 105 11.27 1.92 4.86
N GLY A 106 10.20 2.25 4.13
CA GLY A 106 10.12 2.19 2.67
C GLY A 106 9.98 0.78 2.07
N TYR A 107 9.73 -0.24 2.88
CA TYR A 107 9.50 -1.62 2.42
C TYR A 107 8.05 -1.84 1.97
N VAL A 108 7.10 -1.14 2.59
CA VAL A 108 5.71 -1.10 2.12
C VAL A 108 5.49 0.18 1.37
N LYS A 109 5.23 0.08 0.06
CA LYS A 109 4.71 1.20 -0.72
C LYS A 109 3.19 1.21 -0.57
N LYS A 110 2.61 2.37 -0.26
CA LYS A 110 1.16 2.55 -0.32
C LYS A 110 0.65 2.14 -1.69
N ARG A 111 0.02 0.96 -1.77
CA ARG A 111 -0.79 0.57 -2.91
C ARG A 111 -2.14 1.19 -2.68
N PHE A 112 -2.47 2.18 -3.49
CA PHE A 112 -3.82 2.68 -3.52
C PHE A 112 -4.60 1.83 -4.50
N PHE A 113 -5.66 1.17 -4.04
CA PHE A 113 -6.67 0.68 -4.95
C PHE A 113 -7.49 1.89 -5.39
N GLU A 114 -7.13 2.44 -6.55
CA GLU A 114 -7.83 3.58 -7.14
C GLU A 114 -9.02 3.08 -7.95
N ARG A 115 -10.21 3.55 -7.60
CA ARG A 115 -11.42 3.41 -8.43
C ARG A 115 -11.77 4.78 -9.00
N LYS A 116 -12.14 4.82 -10.28
CA LYS A 116 -12.31 6.06 -11.04
C LYS A 116 -13.69 6.11 -11.69
N TYR A 117 -14.36 7.24 -11.52
CA TYR A 117 -15.61 7.58 -12.19
C TYR A 117 -15.43 8.94 -12.89
N ASP A 118 -15.63 8.95 -14.21
CA ASP A 118 -15.57 10.16 -15.02
C ASP A 118 -16.99 10.55 -15.44
N THR A 119 -17.33 11.83 -15.33
CA THR A 119 -18.60 12.38 -15.80
C THR A 119 -18.43 13.82 -16.28
N THR A 120 -19.49 14.39 -16.83
CA THR A 120 -19.45 15.73 -17.40
C THR A 120 -20.82 16.42 -17.30
N ASP A 121 -20.82 17.75 -17.33
CA ASP A 121 -22.00 18.58 -17.58
C ASP A 121 -21.74 19.51 -18.79
N GLU A 122 -22.49 20.60 -18.94
CA GLU A 122 -22.29 21.54 -20.05
C GLU A 122 -20.94 22.27 -20.01
N MET A 123 -20.42 22.60 -18.82
CA MET A 123 -19.27 23.49 -18.64
C MET A 123 -18.00 22.77 -18.18
N TYR A 124 -18.13 21.62 -17.53
CA TYR A 124 -17.08 20.95 -16.79
C TYR A 124 -16.97 19.46 -17.11
N GLU A 125 -15.75 18.96 -16.95
CA GLU A 125 -15.40 17.55 -16.86
C GLU A 125 -15.01 17.23 -15.42
N TYR A 126 -15.51 16.11 -14.92
CA TYR A 126 -15.35 15.67 -13.55
C TYR A 126 -14.68 14.29 -13.55
N THR A 127 -13.65 14.14 -12.73
CA THR A 127 -13.05 12.84 -12.43
C THR A 127 -13.07 12.64 -10.92
N LEU A 128 -13.97 11.77 -10.45
CA LEU A 128 -14.01 11.31 -9.07
C LEU A 128 -13.13 10.08 -8.93
N LYS A 129 -12.21 10.10 -7.98
CA LYS A 129 -11.40 8.95 -7.62
C LYS A 129 -11.60 8.62 -6.15
N THR A 130 -11.89 7.36 -5.87
CA THR A 130 -11.86 6.81 -4.51
C THR A 130 -10.55 6.07 -4.32
N TYR A 131 -9.79 6.49 -3.31
CA TYR A 131 -8.54 5.88 -2.92
C TYR A 131 -8.79 5.01 -1.69
N ILE A 132 -8.80 3.70 -1.91
CA ILE A 132 -8.88 2.72 -0.83
C ILE A 132 -7.43 2.43 -0.42
N LEU A 133 -7.08 2.89 0.77
CA LEU A 133 -5.81 2.56 1.39
C LEU A 133 -5.87 1.13 1.91
N ALA A 134 -4.81 0.35 1.68
CA ALA A 134 -4.67 -0.96 2.33
C ALA A 134 -4.67 -0.82 3.87
N LEU A 135 -4.18 0.30 4.40
CA LEU A 135 -4.43 0.66 5.80
C LEU A 135 -4.83 2.12 5.92
N GLY A 136 -5.98 2.35 6.52
CA GLY A 136 -6.47 3.68 6.88
C GLY A 136 -7.77 4.09 6.16
N PRO A 137 -8.20 5.35 6.36
CA PRO A 137 -9.47 5.82 5.85
C PRO A 137 -9.48 5.84 4.32
N THR A 138 -10.63 5.49 3.75
CA THR A 138 -10.90 5.74 2.33
C THR A 138 -11.08 7.23 2.13
N PHE A 139 -10.50 7.80 1.07
CA PHE A 139 -10.73 9.19 0.72
C PHE A 139 -11.14 9.35 -0.74
N ASN A 140 -11.88 10.41 -1.01
CA ASN A 140 -12.30 10.80 -2.34
C ASN A 140 -11.50 12.03 -2.80
N ARG A 141 -11.16 12.01 -4.09
CA ARG A 141 -10.49 13.10 -4.77
C ARG A 141 -11.28 13.44 -6.02
N LEU A 142 -11.89 14.62 -6.04
CA LEU A 142 -12.58 15.13 -7.22
C LEU A 142 -11.68 16.11 -7.97
N THR A 143 -11.51 15.87 -9.26
CA THR A 143 -10.86 16.78 -10.20
C THR A 143 -11.92 17.41 -11.10
N ILE A 144 -11.91 18.74 -11.20
CA ILE A 144 -12.87 19.55 -11.97
C ILE A 144 -12.09 20.33 -13.02
N LYS A 145 -12.46 20.17 -14.29
CA LYS A 145 -11.82 20.84 -15.43
C LYS A 145 -12.85 21.60 -16.24
N HIS A 146 -12.59 22.87 -16.52
CA HIS A 146 -13.48 23.68 -17.35
C HIS A 146 -13.22 23.41 -18.84
N LYS A 147 -14.24 23.02 -19.59
CA LYS A 147 -14.11 22.59 -21.01
C LYS A 147 -13.48 23.65 -21.91
N MET A 148 -13.86 24.92 -21.72
CA MET A 148 -13.35 26.03 -22.55
C MET A 148 -12.08 26.71 -22.02
N ARG A 149 -11.66 26.46 -20.77
CA ARG A 149 -10.49 27.14 -20.17
C ARG A 149 -9.35 26.14 -20.06
N LEU A 150 -8.52 26.10 -21.10
CA LEU A 150 -7.29 25.31 -21.13
C LEU A 150 -6.49 25.53 -19.84
N ARG A 151 -6.14 24.42 -19.17
CA ARG A 151 -5.31 24.36 -17.95
C ARG A 151 -5.98 24.85 -16.65
N SER A 152 -7.27 25.18 -16.65
CA SER A 152 -8.01 25.41 -15.41
C SER A 152 -8.45 24.07 -14.83
N GLU A 153 -7.79 23.66 -13.76
CA GLU A 153 -8.09 22.45 -13.00
C GLU A 153 -8.17 22.80 -11.52
N ILE A 154 -9.24 22.36 -10.88
CA ILE A 154 -9.39 22.41 -9.42
C ILE A 154 -9.44 20.98 -8.92
N VAL A 155 -8.73 20.71 -7.83
CA VAL A 155 -8.74 19.41 -7.16
C VAL A 155 -9.11 19.62 -5.72
N ILE A 156 -10.11 18.85 -5.26
CA ILE A 156 -10.61 18.86 -3.89
C ILE A 156 -10.55 17.46 -3.29
N LEU A 157 -10.47 17.42 -1.97
CA LEU A 157 -10.35 16.19 -1.19
C LEU A 157 -11.45 16.12 -0.13
N ASP A 158 -12.03 14.93 -0.05
CA ASP A 158 -12.92 14.43 1.00
C ASP A 158 -12.18 13.27 1.68
N MET A 159 -11.55 13.56 2.82
CA MET A 159 -10.57 12.71 3.49
C MET A 159 -11.18 11.48 4.18
N ASP A 160 -12.48 11.53 4.49
CA ASP A 160 -13.22 10.46 5.14
C ASP A 160 -14.24 9.80 4.19
N ALA A 161 -14.22 10.19 2.92
CA ALA A 161 -15.18 9.79 1.90
C ALA A 161 -16.66 10.02 2.31
N ASN A 162 -16.95 10.98 3.18
CA ASN A 162 -18.27 11.16 3.80
C ASN A 162 -19.18 12.13 3.01
N GLY A 163 -18.69 12.69 1.90
CA GLY A 163 -19.41 13.67 1.08
C GLY A 163 -19.11 15.13 1.43
N GLU A 164 -18.31 15.39 2.45
CA GLU A 164 -17.87 16.72 2.85
C GLU A 164 -16.45 17.00 2.34
N ILE A 165 -16.21 18.24 1.89
CA ILE A 165 -14.88 18.65 1.39
C ILE A 165 -14.11 19.29 2.55
N GLU A 166 -12.96 18.73 2.92
CA GLU A 166 -12.08 19.34 3.93
C GLU A 166 -11.10 20.32 3.32
N ARG A 167 -10.60 20.08 2.10
CA ARG A 167 -9.57 20.95 1.50
C ARG A 167 -9.52 20.96 -0.01
N ILE A 168 -9.00 22.06 -0.54
CA ILE A 168 -8.57 22.21 -1.93
C ILE A 168 -7.10 21.76 -2.02
N GLU A 169 -6.82 20.73 -2.80
CA GLU A 169 -5.44 20.26 -3.06
C GLU A 169 -4.75 21.13 -4.12
N LYS A 170 -5.51 21.56 -5.15
CA LYS A 170 -4.97 22.32 -6.29
C LYS A 170 -6.02 23.28 -6.85
N GLY A 171 -5.56 24.43 -7.32
CA GLY A 171 -6.41 25.44 -7.97
C GLY A 171 -7.02 26.42 -6.98
N ILE A 172 -7.87 27.31 -7.50
CA ILE A 172 -8.60 28.30 -6.71
C ILE A 172 -10.06 28.19 -7.12
N GLY A 173 -10.95 28.10 -6.14
CA GLY A 173 -12.39 28.03 -6.35
C GLY A 173 -13.13 28.45 -5.10
N ASP A 174 -14.39 28.83 -5.28
CA ASP A 174 -15.30 29.11 -4.19
C ASP A 174 -15.76 27.80 -3.54
N MET A 175 -15.68 27.70 -2.20
CA MET A 175 -15.97 26.45 -1.50
C MET A 175 -17.44 26.04 -1.56
N GLU A 176 -18.38 26.97 -1.65
CA GLU A 176 -19.80 26.63 -1.79
C GLU A 176 -20.08 26.06 -3.18
N GLU A 177 -19.52 26.67 -4.22
CA GLU A 177 -19.59 26.13 -5.58
C GLU A 177 -18.96 24.74 -5.69
N LEU A 178 -17.78 24.55 -5.10
CA LEU A 178 -17.10 23.25 -5.12
C LEU A 178 -17.91 22.17 -4.40
N ARG A 179 -18.55 22.49 -3.27
CA ARG A 179 -19.47 21.57 -2.56
C ARG A 179 -20.70 21.22 -3.40
N ARG A 180 -21.24 22.18 -4.15
CA ARG A 180 -22.37 21.92 -5.08
C ARG A 180 -21.93 21.00 -6.22
N GLN A 181 -20.78 21.26 -6.83
CA GLN A 181 -20.23 20.43 -7.91
C GLN A 181 -19.90 19.02 -7.41
N TYR A 182 -19.35 18.88 -6.20
CA TYR A 182 -19.06 17.58 -5.62
C TYR A 182 -20.32 16.75 -5.38
N ARG A 183 -21.35 17.36 -4.78
CA ARG A 183 -22.67 16.70 -4.59
C ARG A 183 -23.29 16.27 -5.91
N TYR A 184 -23.26 17.12 -6.93
CA TYR A 184 -23.73 16.76 -8.28
C TYR A 184 -23.02 15.50 -8.81
N VAL A 185 -21.70 15.40 -8.68
CA VAL A 185 -20.94 14.23 -9.14
C VAL A 185 -21.30 12.97 -8.35
N LEU A 186 -21.43 13.06 -7.02
CA LEU A 186 -21.82 11.94 -6.17
C LEU A 186 -23.23 11.43 -6.51
N GLU A 187 -24.21 12.33 -6.58
CA GLU A 187 -25.61 12.00 -6.89
C GLU A 187 -25.73 11.37 -8.29
N LYS A 188 -25.04 11.95 -9.28
CA LYS A 188 -25.02 11.40 -10.63
C LYS A 188 -24.35 10.03 -10.67
N GLY A 189 -23.24 9.84 -9.97
CA GLY A 189 -22.56 8.55 -9.85
C GLY A 189 -23.43 7.47 -9.21
N ILE A 190 -24.23 7.82 -8.19
CA ILE A 190 -25.21 6.92 -7.59
C ILE A 190 -26.30 6.53 -8.59
N LYS A 191 -26.86 7.53 -9.28
CA LYS A 191 -27.89 7.29 -10.30
C LYS A 191 -27.39 6.40 -11.44
N GLU A 192 -26.12 6.53 -11.82
CA GLU A 192 -25.47 5.72 -12.85
C GLU A 192 -24.94 4.38 -12.33
N SER A 193 -25.15 4.05 -11.04
CA SER A 193 -24.61 2.84 -10.39
C SER A 193 -23.09 2.72 -10.52
N LYS A 194 -22.38 3.86 -10.45
CA LYS A 194 -20.92 3.97 -10.46
C LYS A 194 -20.33 4.45 -9.15
N VAL A 195 -21.16 5.00 -8.26
CA VAL A 195 -20.83 5.36 -6.88
C VAL A 195 -21.84 4.69 -5.96
N GLU A 196 -21.36 4.08 -4.88
CA GLU A 196 -22.19 3.52 -3.81
C GLU A 196 -22.05 4.37 -2.56
N TYR A 197 -23.16 4.57 -1.84
CA TYR A 197 -23.15 5.11 -0.48
C TYR A 197 -23.43 3.99 0.51
N LYS A 198 -22.44 3.66 1.36
CA LYS A 198 -22.54 2.59 2.35
C LYS A 198 -21.75 2.97 3.60
N GLU A 199 -22.35 2.71 4.77
CA GLU A 199 -21.72 2.94 6.08
C GLU A 199 -21.21 4.38 6.27
N GLY A 200 -21.95 5.37 5.76
CA GLY A 200 -21.56 6.77 5.89
C GLY A 200 -20.54 7.25 4.85
N THR A 201 -20.10 6.38 3.93
CA THR A 201 -19.05 6.70 2.95
C THR A 201 -19.53 6.53 1.50
N TYR A 202 -19.06 7.40 0.62
CA TYR A 202 -19.23 7.34 -0.83
C TYR A 202 -18.01 6.68 -1.46
N LYS A 203 -18.21 5.60 -2.22
CA LYS A 203 -17.12 4.88 -2.89
C LYS A 203 -17.47 4.68 -4.35
N VAL A 204 -16.52 4.96 -5.25
CA VAL A 204 -16.62 4.50 -6.63
C VAL A 204 -16.61 2.97 -6.65
N ILE A 205 -17.45 2.36 -7.47
CA ILE A 205 -17.53 0.90 -7.64
C ILE A 205 -17.13 0.50 -9.08
N PRO A 206 -16.70 -0.76 -9.31
CA PRO A 206 -16.30 -1.24 -10.65
C PRO A 206 -17.37 -1.06 -11.74
#